data_AF-A0AAJ7WY84-F1
#
_entry.id   AF-A0AAJ7WY84-F1
#
_cell.length_a   1.000
_cell.length_b   1.000
_cell.length_c   1.000
_cell.angle_alpha   90.00
_cell.angle_beta   90.00
_cell.angle_gamma   90.00
#
_symmetry.space_group_name_H-M   'P 1'
#
loop_
_entity.id
_entity.type
_entity.pdbx_description
1 polymer ?
#
loop_
_entity_poly.entity_id
_entity_poly.type
_entity_poly.pdbx_seq_one_letter_code
_entity_poly.pdbx_strand_id
1 'polypeptide(L)' 'MWYEILPGLTIMTVALMVPGFTTMFLQRASSGWKEKRVVSDAFGFMMLKRDARVSGTNTYYQSKGLENIN' A
#
# COMPACT_ATOMS: atom_id res chain seq x y z
N MET A 1 -24.40 -12.99 31.22
CA MET A 1 -23.63 -13.03 32.47
C MET A 1 -22.12 -13.26 32.31
N TRP A 2 -21.60 -13.94 31.27
CA TRP A 2 -20.21 -13.66 30.80
C TRP A 2 -20.18 -13.20 29.34
N TYR A 3 -21.12 -13.67 28.53
CA TYR A 3 -21.34 -13.27 27.13
C TYR A 3 -21.68 -11.78 26.94
N GLU A 4 -22.03 -11.05 28.00
CA GLU A 4 -22.37 -9.62 27.93
C GLU A 4 -21.16 -8.73 27.59
N ILE A 5 -19.93 -9.26 27.71
CA ILE A 5 -18.72 -8.57 27.24
C ILE A 5 -18.51 -8.72 25.73
N LEU A 6 -19.14 -9.71 25.09
CA LEU A 6 -18.95 -9.99 23.66
C LEU A 6 -19.41 -8.82 22.78
N PRO A 7 -20.57 -8.17 23.01
CA PRO A 7 -20.94 -6.97 22.24
C PRO A 7 -19.89 -5.86 22.32
N GLY A 8 -19.41 -5.54 23.52
CA GLY A 8 -18.35 -4.52 23.70
C GLY A 8 -17.05 -4.89 22.98
N LEU A 9 -16.63 -6.15 23.08
CA LEU A 9 -15.46 -6.66 22.38
C LEU A 9 -15.62 -6.64 20.86
N THR A 10 -16.80 -7.01 20.33
CA THR A 10 -17.06 -6.98 18.89
C THR A 10 -17.01 -5.56 18.32
N ILE A 11 -17.58 -4.57 19.02
CA ILE A 11 -17.53 -3.18 18.58
C ILE A 11 -16.08 -2.67 18.58
N MET A 12 -15.32 -2.96 19.64
CA MET A 12 -13.91 -2.57 19.74
C MET A 12 -13.06 -3.21 18.63
N THR A 13 -13.22 -4.51 18.39
CA THR A 13 -12.46 -5.23 17.37
C THR A 13 -12.79 -4.75 15.96
N VAL A 14 -14.07 -4.51 15.65
CA VAL A 14 -14.48 -3.92 14.37
C VAL A 14 -13.89 -2.51 14.21
N ALA A 15 -13.97 -1.68 15.25
CA ALA A 15 -13.41 -0.33 15.22
C ALA A 15 -11.89 -0.32 14.97
N LEU A 16 -11.14 -1.30 15.48
CA LEU A 16 -9.71 -1.45 15.23
C LEU A 16 -9.40 -2.04 13.85
N MET A 17 -10.28 -2.88 13.31
CA MET A 17 -10.12 -3.46 11.98
C MET A 17 -10.34 -2.43 10.85
N VAL A 18 -11.28 -1.51 11.01
CA VAL A 18 -11.63 -0.52 9.96
C VAL A 18 -10.42 0.30 9.48
N PRO A 19 -9.58 0.89 10.36
CA PRO A 19 -8.36 1.59 9.93
C PRO A 19 -7.37 0.71 9.14
N GLY A 20 -7.23 -0.55 9.52
CA GLY A 20 -6.36 -1.51 8.82
C GLY A 20 -6.84 -1.78 7.39
N PHE A 21 -8.14 -2.09 7.23
CA PHE A 21 -8.72 -2.30 5.91
C PHE A 21 -8.71 -1.04 5.05
N THR A 22 -9.12 0.09 5.61
CA THR A 22 -9.13 1.37 4.88
C THR A 22 -7.75 1.76 4.37
N THR A 23 -6.71 1.65 5.21
CA THR A 23 -5.34 1.95 4.78
C THR A 23 -4.84 0.99 3.71
N MET A 24 -5.14 -0.31 3.82
CA MET A 24 -4.81 -1.31 2.79
C MET A 24 -5.41 -0.96 1.43
N PHE A 25 -6.71 -0.65 1.39
CA PHE A 25 -7.39 -0.29 0.14
C PHE A 25 -6.90 1.04 -0.43
N LEU A 26 -6.72 2.07 0.41
CA LEU A 26 -6.21 3.37 -0.02
C LEU A 26 -4.79 3.28 -0.59
N GLN A 27 -3.91 2.53 0.07
CA GLN A 27 -2.54 2.34 -0.41
C GLN A 27 -2.53 1.64 -1.77
N ARG A 28 -3.32 0.57 -1.92
CA ARG A 28 -3.47 -0.13 -3.21
C ARG A 28 -4.01 0.79 -4.30
N ALA A 29 -5.05 1.58 -4.00
CA ALA A 29 -5.60 2.53 -4.97
C ALA A 29 -4.56 3.58 -5.41
N SER A 30 -3.76 4.13 -4.47
CA SER A 30 -2.75 5.13 -4.78
C SER A 30 -1.51 4.59 -5.53
N SER A 31 -1.23 3.29 -5.42
CA SER A 31 -0.05 2.63 -6.00
C SER A 31 -0.38 1.78 -7.24
N GLY A 32 -1.46 2.12 -7.96
CA GLY A 32 -1.83 1.43 -9.20
C GLY A 32 -2.27 -0.02 -8.97
N TRP A 33 -3.06 -0.25 -7.92
CA TRP A 33 -3.55 -1.55 -7.44
C TRP A 33 -2.48 -2.52 -6.96
N LYS A 34 -1.25 -2.05 -6.78
CA LYS A 34 -0.14 -2.79 -6.17
C LYS A 34 0.06 -2.34 -4.72
N GLU A 35 0.86 -3.07 -3.97
CA GLU A 35 1.25 -2.65 -2.64
C GLU A 35 2.15 -1.41 -2.70
N LYS A 36 1.99 -0.51 -1.72
CA LYS A 36 2.84 0.67 -1.61
C LYS A 36 4.27 0.23 -1.30
N ARG A 37 5.23 0.68 -2.10
CA ARG A 37 6.64 0.39 -1.87
C ARG A 37 7.11 1.03 -0.56
N VAL A 38 7.56 0.22 0.39
CA VAL A 38 8.21 0.68 1.62
C VAL A 38 9.69 0.87 1.34
N VAL A 39 10.23 2.03 1.73
CA VAL A 39 11.63 2.37 1.52
C VAL A 39 12.22 2.72 2.88
N SER A 40 13.13 1.87 3.36
CA SER A 40 13.82 2.05 4.64
C SER A 40 15.25 2.59 4.47
N ASP A 41 15.81 2.47 3.26
CA ASP A 41 17.21 2.73 2.97
C ASP A 41 17.39 3.67 1.77
N ALA A 42 18.58 4.26 1.67
CA ALA A 42 18.91 5.20 0.60
C ALA A 42 18.89 4.53 -0.79
N PHE A 43 19.31 3.27 -0.89
CA PHE A 43 19.32 2.56 -2.16
C PHE A 43 17.90 2.23 -2.65
N GLY A 44 17.02 1.79 -1.75
CA GLY A 44 15.59 1.65 -2.02
C GLY A 44 14.94 2.95 -2.54
N PHE A 45 15.34 4.11 -1.99
CA PHE A 45 14.85 5.40 -2.45
C PHE A 45 15.36 5.77 -3.84
N MET A 46 16.64 5.52 -4.12
CA MET A 46 17.23 5.74 -5.43
C MET A 46 16.59 4.86 -6.51
N MET A 47 16.26 3.60 -6.17
CA MET A 47 15.51 2.71 -7.05
C MET A 47 14.09 3.23 -7.33
N LEU A 48 13.36 3.68 -6.30
CA LEU A 48 12.03 4.24 -6.48
C LEU A 48 12.04 5.47 -7.40
N LYS A 49 13.03 6.37 -7.22
CA LYS A 49 13.24 7.53 -8.10
C LYS A 49 13.65 7.14 -9.51
N ARG A 50 14.41 6.05 -9.68
CA ARG A 50 14.74 5.51 -11.00
C ARG A 50 13.48 5.03 -11.71
N ASP A 51 12.65 4.25 -11.02
CA ASP A 51 11.42 3.69 -11.58
C ASP A 51 10.44 4.81 -11.98
N ALA A 52 10.31 5.86 -11.18
CA ALA A 52 9.50 7.05 -11.54
C ALA A 52 10.01 7.79 -12.79
N ARG A 53 11.33 7.87 -12.99
CA ARG A 53 11.94 8.50 -14.18
C ARG A 53 11.77 7.65 -15.43
N VAL A 54 11.98 6.33 -15.33
CA VAL A 54 11.85 5.39 -16.45
C VAL A 54 10.39 5.23 -16.89
N SER A 55 9.44 5.40 -15.97
CA SER A 55 8.00 5.30 -16.25
C SER A 55 7.49 6.34 -17.27
N GLY A 56 8.13 7.52 -17.39
CA GLY A 56 7.73 8.59 -18.31
C GLY A 56 6.54 9.44 -17.85
N THR A 57 5.78 8.99 -16.86
CA THR A 57 4.63 9.70 -16.26
C THR A 57 4.91 10.22 -14.85
N ASN A 58 6.18 10.18 -14.42
CA ASN A 58 6.62 10.56 -13.07
C ASN A 58 5.93 9.77 -11.93
N THR A 59 5.44 8.55 -12.24
CA THR A 59 4.80 7.65 -11.26
C THR A 59 5.63 6.40 -11.07
N TYR A 60 5.97 6.05 -9.82
CA TYR A 60 6.86 4.91 -9.54
C TYR A 60 6.21 3.53 -9.74
N TYR A 61 4.88 3.43 -9.69
CA TYR A 61 4.17 2.14 -9.73
C TYR A 61 3.89 1.61 -11.15
N GLN A 62 4.06 2.45 -12.16
CA GLN A 62 3.98 2.06 -13.57
C GLN A 62 5.28 1.39 -14.00
N SER A 63 5.30 0.05 -13.88
CA SER A 63 6.43 -0.77 -14.28
C SER A 63 6.57 -0.82 -15.80
N LYS A 64 7.80 -0.63 -16.29
CA LYS A 64 8.21 -0.91 -17.68
C LYS A 64 8.99 -2.22 -17.69
N GLY A 65 8.56 -3.18 -18.50
CA GLY A 65 9.21 -4.46 -18.70
C GLY A 65 10.10 -4.47 -19.95
N LEU A 66 10.25 -5.66 -20.53
CA LEU A 66 11.07 -5.88 -21.74
C LEU A 66 10.50 -5.18 -22.97
N GLU A 67 9.20 -4.82 -22.96
CA GLU A 67 8.55 -4.07 -24.04
C GLU A 67 9.14 -2.66 -24.26
N ASN A 68 9.89 -2.15 -23.29
CA ASN A 68 10.53 -0.83 -23.38
C ASN A 68 12.00 -0.90 -23.84
N ILE A 69 12.53 -2.10 -24.10
CA ILE A 69 13.91 -2.31 -24.56
C ILE A 69 13.82 -2.58 -26.06
N ASN A 70 13.99 -1.54 -26.86
CA ASN A 70 14.09 -1.62 -28.32
C ASN A 70 15.56 -1.53 -28.72
#